data_AF-A0AAW9KNF1-F1
#
_entry.id   AF-A0AAW9KNF1-F1
#
_cell.length_a   1.000
_cell.length_b   1.000
_cell.length_c   1.000
_cell.angle_alpha   90.00
_cell.angle_beta   90.00
_cell.angle_gamma   90.00
#
_symmetry.space_group_name_H-M   'P 1'
#
loop_
_entity.id
_entity.type
_entity.pdbx_description
1 polymer ?
#
loop_
_entity_poly.entity_id
_entity_poly.type
_entity_poly.pdbx_seq_one_letter_code
_entity_poly.pdbx_strand_id
1 'polypeptide(L)'
;PNVASILFQEHEGSFLFGVIDGSMTKTNTIGFVFVMELPVIKRFEAGFKAGVQSVNPNAKVDALYVGDLNSVDKGKNAASTLYNKNAVIVFHAAGLAGNGVFTEAKERKKNGDDVCVIGVDMDQSLT
;
A
#
# COMPACT_ATOMS: atom_id res chain seq x y z
N PRO A 1 -17.93 15.54 30.89
CA PRO A 1 -17.27 14.64 29.91
C PRO A 1 -18.29 14.02 28.94
N ASN A 2 -18.12 14.24 27.63
CA ASN A 2 -19.02 13.80 26.55
C ASN A 2 -18.27 13.27 25.31
N VAL A 3 -16.99 12.92 25.46
CA VAL A 3 -16.13 12.44 24.37
C VAL A 3 -15.45 11.14 24.79
N ALA A 4 -15.42 10.17 23.88
CA ALA A 4 -14.60 8.96 23.95
C ALA A 4 -13.72 8.87 22.71
N SER A 5 -12.47 8.46 22.88
CA SER A 5 -11.50 8.31 21.79
C SER A 5 -11.10 6.84 21.66
N ILE A 6 -11.25 6.30 20.45
CA ILE A 6 -10.78 4.96 20.09
C ILE A 6 -9.60 5.15 19.14
N LEU A 7 -8.46 4.61 19.52
CA LEU A 7 -7.22 4.67 18.76
C LEU A 7 -6.82 3.26 18.34
N PHE A 8 -6.05 3.16 17.27
CA PHE A 8 -5.50 1.90 16.79
C PHE A 8 -3.97 1.93 16.88
N GLN A 9 -3.37 0.74 16.95
CA GLN A 9 -1.93 0.55 16.81
C GLN A 9 -1.61 0.11 15.38
N GLU A 10 -1.90 0.96 14.40
CA GLU A 10 -1.94 0.56 12.98
C GLU A 10 -0.57 0.09 12.46
N HIS A 11 0.51 0.56 13.08
CA HIS A 11 1.88 0.18 12.79
C HIS A 11 2.15 -1.33 13.06
N GLU A 12 1.49 -1.95 14.04
CA GLU A 12 1.66 -3.38 14.34
C GLU A 12 1.11 -4.25 13.20
N GLY A 13 -0.10 -3.95 12.71
CA GLY A 13 -0.67 -4.64 11.55
C GLY A 13 0.12 -4.36 10.27
N SER A 14 0.55 -3.11 10.10
CA SER A 14 1.38 -2.70 8.96
C SER A 14 2.72 -3.43 8.92
N PHE A 15 3.32 -3.70 10.08
CA PHE A 15 4.55 -4.49 10.17
C PHE A 15 4.36 -5.89 9.59
N LEU A 16 3.24 -6.56 9.89
CA LEU A 16 2.95 -7.89 9.35
C LEU A 16 2.81 -7.86 7.83
N PHE A 17 2.13 -6.85 7.26
CA PHE A 17 2.07 -6.67 5.81
C PHE A 17 3.46 -6.39 5.21
N GLY A 18 4.29 -5.62 5.90
CA GLY A 18 5.67 -5.39 5.49
C GLY A 18 6.49 -6.67 5.44
N VAL A 19 6.34 -7.56 6.44
CA VAL A 19 6.99 -8.87 6.45
C VAL A 19 6.56 -9.72 5.24
N ILE A 20 5.26 -9.72 4.93
CA ILE A 20 4.73 -10.43 3.76
C ILE A 20 5.34 -9.86 2.48
N ASP A 21 5.26 -8.55 2.27
CA ASP A 21 5.71 -7.90 1.03
C ASP A 21 7.23 -7.99 0.85
N GLY A 22 7.99 -7.82 1.93
CA GLY A 22 9.45 -7.99 1.93
C GLY A 22 9.87 -9.42 1.59
N SER A 23 9.08 -10.42 2.01
CA SER A 23 9.34 -11.84 1.70
C SER A 23 8.89 -12.23 0.29
N MET A 24 7.86 -11.58 -0.25
CA MET A 24 7.25 -11.92 -1.53
C MET A 24 7.82 -11.12 -2.71
N THR A 25 8.40 -9.95 -2.48
CA THR A 25 8.92 -9.11 -3.57
C THR A 25 10.02 -9.84 -4.36
N LYS A 26 9.90 -9.79 -5.68
CA LYS A 26 10.87 -10.37 -6.63
C LYS A 26 11.88 -9.35 -7.13
N THR A 27 11.65 -8.06 -6.88
CA THR A 27 12.40 -6.95 -7.47
C THR A 27 13.13 -6.09 -6.45
N ASN A 28 12.92 -6.35 -5.15
CA ASN A 28 13.33 -5.46 -4.06
C ASN A 28 12.72 -4.05 -4.15
N THR A 29 11.69 -3.86 -4.98
CA THR A 29 10.89 -2.63 -5.03
C THR A 29 9.48 -2.96 -4.59
N ILE A 30 8.97 -2.20 -3.62
CA ILE A 30 7.61 -2.32 -3.09
C ILE A 30 6.97 -0.94 -3.17
N GLY A 31 5.75 -0.89 -3.69
CA GLY A 31 5.00 0.35 -3.80
C GLY A 31 4.09 0.59 -2.60
N PHE A 32 3.91 1.86 -2.23
CA PHE A 32 2.94 2.28 -1.22
C PHE A 32 2.13 3.48 -1.73
N VAL A 33 0.80 3.39 -1.75
CA VAL A 33 -0.10 4.49 -2.12
C VAL A 33 -0.88 4.99 -0.89
N PHE A 34 -0.84 6.29 -0.65
CA PHE A 34 -1.52 6.95 0.48
C PHE A 34 -2.34 8.16 0.07
N VAL A 35 -3.28 8.59 0.91
CA VAL A 35 -4.00 9.85 0.69
C VAL A 35 -3.08 11.06 0.85
N MET A 36 -2.58 11.30 2.06
CA MET A 36 -1.80 12.49 2.41
C MET A 36 -0.96 12.22 3.66
N GLU A 37 0.04 13.06 3.92
CA GLU A 37 0.95 12.91 5.04
C GLU A 37 0.27 13.29 6.38
N LEU A 38 -0.30 12.29 7.06
CA LEU A 38 -0.93 12.44 8.38
C LEU A 38 -0.20 11.62 9.45
N PRO A 39 -0.32 11.97 10.75
CA PRO A 39 0.31 11.18 11.82
C PRO A 39 -0.07 9.70 11.80
N VAL A 40 -1.32 9.35 11.45
CA VAL A 40 -1.75 7.96 11.30
C VAL A 40 -1.03 7.27 10.14
N ILE A 41 -0.91 7.95 9.00
CA ILE A 41 -0.23 7.43 7.81
C ILE A 41 1.27 7.22 8.08
N LYS A 42 1.90 8.11 8.84
CA LYS A 42 3.29 7.92 9.28
C LYS A 42 3.46 6.67 10.14
N ARG A 43 2.48 6.31 10.97
CA ARG A 43 2.51 5.06 11.75
C ARG A 43 2.38 3.84 10.84
N PHE A 44 1.44 3.86 9.88
CA PHE A 44 1.35 2.81 8.85
C PHE A 44 2.68 2.62 8.12
N GLU A 45 3.25 3.72 7.60
CA GLU A 45 4.50 3.71 6.84
C GLU A 45 5.68 3.20 7.67
N ALA A 46 5.82 3.66 8.92
CA ALA A 46 6.90 3.23 9.80
C ALA A 46 6.81 1.72 10.12
N GLY A 47 5.63 1.22 10.48
CA GLY A 47 5.42 -0.19 10.74
C GLY A 47 5.71 -1.05 9.51
N PHE A 48 5.15 -0.66 8.35
CA PHE A 48 5.36 -1.36 7.09
C PHE A 48 6.83 -1.42 6.68
N LYS A 49 7.55 -0.29 6.70
CA LYS A 49 8.98 -0.25 6.38
C LYS A 49 9.80 -1.12 7.33
N ALA A 50 9.50 -1.09 8.63
CA ALA A 50 10.17 -1.93 9.61
C ALA A 50 9.93 -3.43 9.32
N GLY A 51 8.70 -3.81 8.96
CA GLY A 51 8.35 -5.17 8.55
C GLY A 51 9.12 -5.64 7.33
N VAL A 52 9.14 -4.83 6.26
CA VAL A 52 9.89 -5.11 5.02
C VAL A 52 11.37 -5.33 5.34
N GLN A 53 11.98 -4.41 6.07
CA GLN A 53 13.42 -4.44 6.38
C GLN A 53 13.80 -5.61 7.29
N SER A 54 12.86 -6.12 8.11
CA SER A 54 13.13 -7.25 9.01
C SER A 54 13.40 -8.57 8.27
N VAL A 55 12.89 -8.72 7.05
CA VAL A 55 13.04 -9.94 6.24
C VAL A 55 13.83 -9.72 4.95
N ASN A 56 13.83 -8.49 4.44
CA ASN A 56 14.56 -8.12 3.23
C ASN A 56 15.19 -6.73 3.38
N PRO A 57 16.42 -6.64 3.94
CA PRO A 57 17.13 -5.38 4.14
C PRO A 57 17.46 -4.62 2.85
N ASN A 58 17.40 -5.29 1.70
CA ASN A 58 17.69 -4.69 0.39
C ASN A 58 16.44 -4.12 -0.29
N ALA A 59 15.24 -4.45 0.20
CA ALA A 59 14.01 -3.95 -0.35
C ALA A 59 13.82 -2.46 -0.05
N LYS A 60 13.28 -1.73 -1.03
CA LYS A 60 12.94 -0.31 -0.96
C LYS A 60 11.44 -0.13 -1.09
N VAL A 61 10.89 0.74 -0.24
CA VAL A 61 9.49 1.12 -0.27
C VAL A 61 9.37 2.51 -0.90
N ASP A 62 8.77 2.58 -2.08
CA ASP A 62 8.46 3.82 -2.80
C ASP A 62 7.02 4.24 -2.48
N ALA A 63 6.87 5.37 -1.80
CA ALA A 63 5.57 5.90 -1.40
C ALA A 63 5.10 7.04 -2.32
N LEU A 64 3.83 7.03 -2.73
CA LEU A 64 3.16 8.10 -3.45
C LEU A 64 1.88 8.56 -2.72
N TYR A 65 1.65 9.87 -2.72
CA TYR A 65 0.49 10.49 -2.11
C TYR A 65 -0.49 10.98 -3.18
N VAL A 66 -1.76 10.57 -3.10
CA VAL A 66 -2.79 10.94 -4.10
C VAL A 66 -3.47 12.28 -3.80
N GLY A 67 -3.37 12.78 -2.57
CA GLY A 67 -3.95 14.04 -2.09
C GLY A 67 -5.48 14.04 -1.92
N ASP A 68 -6.18 13.06 -2.48
CA ASP A 68 -7.65 12.94 -2.44
C ASP A 68 -8.07 11.47 -2.34
N LEU A 69 -8.75 11.13 -1.24
CA LEU A 69 -9.17 9.77 -0.93
C LEU A 69 -10.31 9.26 -1.82
N ASN A 70 -10.95 10.14 -2.60
CA ASN A 70 -12.08 9.78 -3.47
C ASN A 70 -11.67 9.66 -4.95
N SER A 71 -10.43 10.02 -5.29
CA SER A 71 -9.97 10.05 -6.67
C SER A 71 -9.38 8.71 -7.12
N VAL A 72 -10.27 7.84 -7.63
CA VAL A 72 -9.91 6.53 -8.20
C VAL A 72 -8.85 6.67 -9.30
N ASP A 73 -8.99 7.66 -10.19
CA ASP A 73 -8.02 7.90 -11.27
C ASP A 73 -6.62 8.21 -10.75
N LYS A 74 -6.50 9.00 -9.68
CA LYS A 74 -5.19 9.29 -9.06
C LYS A 74 -4.61 8.04 -8.41
N GLY A 75 -5.43 7.21 -7.76
CA GLY A 75 -4.98 5.92 -7.23
C GLY A 75 -4.44 5.00 -8.33
N LYS A 76 -5.15 4.92 -9.46
CA LYS A 76 -4.72 4.15 -10.64
C LYS A 76 -3.39 4.66 -11.20
N ASN A 77 -3.26 5.98 -11.39
CA ASN A 77 -2.03 6.60 -11.90
C ASN A 77 -0.83 6.42 -10.95
N ALA A 78 -1.07 6.49 -9.63
CA ALA A 78 -0.04 6.24 -8.63
C ALA A 78 0.44 4.78 -8.69
N ALA A 79 -0.48 3.82 -8.72
CA ALA A 79 -0.15 2.41 -8.89
C ALA A 79 0.62 2.15 -10.20
N SER A 80 0.17 2.73 -11.31
CA SER A 80 0.84 2.59 -12.61
C SER A 80 2.28 3.11 -12.55
N THR A 81 2.49 4.25 -11.88
CA THR A 81 3.83 4.82 -11.66
C THR A 81 4.73 3.87 -10.86
N LEU A 82 4.20 3.23 -9.81
CA LEU A 82 4.95 2.30 -8.96
C LEU A 82 5.29 1.00 -9.71
N TYR A 83 4.33 0.42 -10.42
CA TYR A 83 4.58 -0.75 -11.25
C TYR A 83 5.59 -0.46 -12.37
N ASN A 84 5.54 0.73 -12.99
CA ASN A 84 6.55 1.17 -13.96
C ASN A 84 7.96 1.34 -13.34
N LYS A 85 8.05 1.49 -12.02
CA LYS A 85 9.32 1.48 -11.27
C LYS A 85 9.72 0.09 -10.79
N ASN A 86 9.12 -0.96 -11.36
CA ASN A 86 9.34 -2.37 -11.03
C ASN A 86 8.84 -2.79 -9.64
N ALA A 87 7.94 -2.05 -9.01
CA ALA A 87 7.17 -2.64 -7.92
C ALA A 87 6.39 -3.84 -8.46
N VAL A 88 6.35 -4.95 -7.72
CA VAL A 88 5.45 -6.08 -8.03
C VAL A 88 4.36 -6.25 -6.99
N ILE A 89 4.46 -5.51 -5.88
CA ILE A 89 3.47 -5.43 -4.81
C ILE A 89 3.22 -3.96 -4.51
N VAL A 90 1.94 -3.57 -4.41
CA VAL A 90 1.53 -2.24 -3.97
C VAL A 90 0.59 -2.35 -2.78
N PHE A 91 1.02 -1.87 -1.62
CA PHE A 91 0.12 -1.68 -0.47
C PHE A 91 -0.56 -0.31 -0.60
N HIS A 92 -1.85 -0.20 -0.23
CA HIS A 92 -2.52 1.09 -0.18
C HIS A 92 -3.20 1.37 1.16
N ALA A 93 -3.12 2.63 1.59
CA ALA A 93 -4.02 3.20 2.60
C ALA A 93 -4.61 4.51 2.05
N ALA A 94 -5.47 4.36 1.04
CA ALA A 94 -5.93 5.44 0.17
C ALA A 94 -7.46 5.61 0.11
N GLY A 95 -8.24 4.96 0.98
CA GLY A 95 -9.70 5.00 0.93
C GLY A 95 -10.25 4.54 -0.43
N LEU A 96 -11.24 5.25 -0.97
CA LEU A 96 -11.85 4.93 -2.27
C LEU A 96 -10.86 5.01 -3.44
N ALA A 97 -9.83 5.86 -3.36
CA ALA A 97 -8.75 5.90 -4.35
C ALA A 97 -8.01 4.56 -4.46
N GLY A 98 -8.02 3.74 -3.41
CA GLY A 98 -7.51 2.36 -3.42
C GLY A 98 -8.13 1.47 -4.50
N ASN A 99 -9.39 1.71 -4.88
CA ASN A 99 -10.05 0.99 -5.97
C ASN A 99 -9.31 1.18 -7.32
N GLY A 100 -8.66 2.33 -7.51
CA GLY A 100 -7.83 2.60 -8.68
C GLY A 100 -6.55 1.77 -8.70
N VAL A 101 -5.98 1.50 -7.52
CA VAL A 101 -4.81 0.62 -7.36
C VAL A 101 -5.17 -0.80 -7.77
N PHE A 102 -6.31 -1.33 -7.31
CA PHE A 102 -6.82 -2.63 -7.75
C PHE A 102 -7.10 -2.66 -9.25
N THR A 103 -7.71 -1.62 -9.80
CA THR A 103 -8.02 -1.51 -11.23
C THR A 103 -6.75 -1.63 -12.09
N GLU A 104 -5.70 -0.88 -11.77
CA GLU A 104 -4.40 -0.97 -12.47
C GLU A 104 -3.81 -2.38 -12.38
N ALA A 105 -3.78 -2.96 -11.18
CA ALA A 105 -3.19 -4.28 -10.97
C ALA A 105 -3.92 -5.37 -11.76
N LYS A 106 -5.26 -5.30 -11.82
CA LYS A 106 -6.08 -6.21 -12.61
C LYS A 106 -5.81 -6.06 -14.11
N GLU A 107 -5.68 -4.84 -14.61
CA GLU A 107 -5.35 -4.59 -16.02
C GLU A 107 -3.97 -5.15 -16.38
N ARG A 108 -2.96 -4.92 -15.51
CA ARG A 108 -1.62 -5.50 -15.66
C ARG A 108 -1.62 -7.02 -15.64
N LYS A 109 -2.32 -7.64 -14.69
CA LYS A 109 -2.49 -9.10 -14.65
C LYS A 109 -3.14 -9.66 -15.92
N LYS A 110 -4.16 -8.98 -16.47
CA LYS A 110 -4.76 -9.37 -17.76
C LYS A 110 -3.76 -9.32 -18.91
N ASN A 111 -2.79 -8.41 -18.84
CA ASN A 111 -1.73 -8.26 -19.84
C ASN A 111 -0.51 -9.15 -19.58
N GLY A 112 -0.53 -9.99 -18.54
CA GLY A 112 0.52 -10.97 -18.24
C GLY A 112 1.52 -10.56 -17.16
N ASP A 113 1.41 -9.35 -16.59
CA ASP A 113 2.26 -8.93 -15.48
C ASP A 113 1.87 -9.67 -14.18
N ASP A 114 2.86 -10.19 -13.46
CA ASP A 114 2.65 -10.81 -12.13
C ASP A 114 2.75 -9.74 -11.03
N VAL A 115 1.65 -9.02 -10.81
CA VAL A 115 1.54 -7.96 -9.80
C VAL A 115 0.43 -8.22 -8.78
N CYS A 116 0.58 -7.73 -7.55
CA CYS A 116 -0.44 -7.84 -6.51
C CYS A 116 -0.64 -6.54 -5.72
N VAL A 117 -1.78 -6.48 -5.03
CA VAL A 117 -2.18 -5.35 -4.18
C VAL A 117 -2.49 -5.88 -2.79
N ILE A 118 -2.02 -5.19 -1.77
CA ILE A 118 -2.45 -5.39 -0.39
C ILE A 118 -3.52 -4.34 -0.07
N GLY A 119 -4.70 -4.82 0.31
CA GLY A 119 -5.83 -3.97 0.74
C GLY A 119 -5.70 -3.49 2.18
N VAL A 120 -6.68 -2.70 2.62
CA VAL A 120 -6.71 -2.12 3.98
C VAL A 120 -8.15 -2.01 4.48
N ASP A 121 -8.30 -1.82 5.80
CA ASP A 121 -9.55 -1.60 6.55
C ASP A 121 -10.54 -2.79 6.58
N MET A 122 -10.69 -3.51 5.48
CA MET A 122 -11.55 -4.69 5.35
C MET A 122 -10.91 -5.75 4.45
N ASP A 123 -11.50 -6.94 4.39
CA ASP A 123 -11.13 -7.93 3.37
C ASP A 123 -11.54 -7.40 1.98
N GLN A 124 -10.55 -7.09 1.16
CA GLN A 124 -10.71 -6.57 -0.20
C GLN A 124 -10.30 -7.59 -1.27
N SER A 125 -10.16 -8.87 -0.93
CA SER A 125 -9.75 -9.93 -1.86
C SER A 125 -10.70 -10.12 -3.05
N LEU A 126 -11.96 -9.70 -2.91
CA LEU A 126 -12.99 -9.75 -3.96
C LEU A 126 -13.19 -8.43 -4.71
N THR A 127 -12.42 -7.40 -4.37
CA THR A 127 -12.51 -6.06 -5.01
C THR A 127 -11.95 -6.08 -6.40
#